data_AF-A0A498Q0K6-F1
#
_entry.id   AF-A0A498Q0K6-F1
#
_cell.length_a   1.000
_cell.length_b   1.000
_cell.length_c   1.000
_cell.angle_alpha   90.00
_cell.angle_beta   90.00
_cell.angle_gamma   90.00
#
_symmetry.space_group_name_H-M   'P 1'
#
loop_
_entity.id
_entity.type
_entity.pdbx_description
1 polymer ?
#
loop_
_entity_poly.entity_id
_entity_poly.type
_entity_poly.pdbx_seq_one_letter_code
_entity_poly.pdbx_strand_id
1 'polypeptide(L)'
;MNFAVLPPEINSARMYSGAGLGPMLAAATAWDGLAAELGSAATSFESLTSGLVGGPWQGAASTAMLDAAALYMGWLQATAGHAGQAAAQARFAVSAFEAAQPATVHPAIIAANRSQLVSLVMSNLFGQNAPAIAFAEATYEQMWAQDVAAMLGYHLSASAAAASLPPWQELPQHLADMANSTVASWNLPNVNVGGGNTGSFNIGTGNTGNFNIGNNNTGNFNIGNANFGSFNLGFDNIGNFNAGWNNYVNANIGTRNVGQFNIGYENAGTANVGIWNVGERNIGLVNIGEGWIGYANPQNGDVGVTSVLERLGGGGAVFTLGGTALSPLPRLGYSLAVTGLYVEPVHAGSTAFPIDFKVEPSKLWPLTGLGSLSLDQSVARGVADLNAAIMEQFVAGSNTVVLGYSQSAVVVGQELRYLATLPADQRPALTDLSFVLIGDPSNPNGGVLSRFPGVHIPFLDFTFFPATPANVYPTTVYTLEYSGIGDFPQYPINILSDVNAVAGALFLHSQYPGLTPEYVATGVVQPVTPGSLSTYIMIPVQDLPILGPLRQLPFVGEPLADLIQPNLKVLVNWGYGNLEHGYSQGPADVPTPAGLFPDISLFDVAAALQRGTVQGINDFLVDLGLPPTSSWLPRFP
;
A
#
# COMPACT_ATOMS: atom_id res chain seq x y z
N MET A 1 1.05 18.65 -8.36
CA MET A 1 1.95 17.55 -8.79
C MET A 1 3.18 18.15 -9.44
N ASN A 2 4.38 17.61 -9.20
CA ASN A 2 5.59 18.11 -9.86
C ASN A 2 6.18 17.00 -10.75
N PHE A 3 5.86 17.03 -12.04
CA PHE A 3 6.34 16.03 -13.01
C PHE A 3 7.83 16.17 -13.33
N ALA A 4 8.39 17.37 -13.11
CA ALA A 4 9.80 17.65 -13.37
C ALA A 4 10.72 16.87 -12.41
N VAL A 5 10.33 16.60 -11.17
CA VAL A 5 11.20 15.86 -10.24
C VAL A 5 11.21 14.34 -10.48
N LEU A 6 10.44 13.85 -11.46
CA LEU A 6 10.34 12.43 -11.79
C LEU A 6 11.20 12.10 -13.01
N PRO A 7 11.93 10.97 -13.01
CA PRO A 7 12.68 10.54 -14.18
C PRO A 7 11.73 10.07 -15.29
N PRO A 8 12.19 10.05 -16.56
CA PRO A 8 11.36 9.67 -17.71
C PRO A 8 10.78 8.26 -17.56
N GLU A 9 11.46 7.31 -16.91
CA GLU A 9 10.94 5.96 -16.64
C GLU A 9 9.61 6.00 -15.87
N ILE A 10 9.46 6.90 -14.90
CA ILE A 10 8.26 6.99 -14.07
C ILE A 10 7.14 7.72 -14.79
N ASN A 11 7.43 8.84 -15.44
CA ASN A 11 6.43 9.59 -16.22
C ASN A 11 5.89 8.72 -17.37
N SER A 12 6.79 8.08 -18.12
CA SER A 12 6.43 7.13 -19.18
C SER A 12 5.66 5.92 -18.64
N ALA A 13 6.12 5.24 -17.58
CA ALA A 13 5.41 4.08 -17.05
C ALA A 13 3.99 4.42 -16.60
N ARG A 14 3.77 5.59 -16.00
CA ARG A 14 2.44 6.05 -15.58
C ARG A 14 1.50 6.31 -16.76
N MET A 15 2.02 6.85 -17.86
CA MET A 15 1.22 7.13 -19.06
C MET A 15 0.86 5.86 -19.85
N TYR A 16 1.76 4.88 -19.88
CA TYR A 16 1.60 3.65 -20.66
C TYR A 16 1.01 2.46 -19.87
N SER A 17 0.76 2.62 -18.58
CA SER A 17 0.09 1.61 -17.74
C SER A 17 -1.37 1.97 -17.46
N GLY A 18 -2.15 1.01 -16.96
CA GLY A 18 -3.54 1.20 -16.56
C GLY A 18 -4.57 0.73 -17.60
N ALA A 19 -5.85 0.97 -17.30
CA ALA A 19 -6.99 0.44 -18.06
C ALA A 19 -7.27 1.17 -19.39
N GLY A 20 -6.49 2.21 -19.73
CA GLY A 20 -6.66 3.02 -20.94
C GLY A 20 -7.95 3.86 -20.93
N LEU A 21 -8.41 4.22 -22.13
CA LEU A 21 -9.53 5.15 -22.36
C LEU A 21 -10.93 4.52 -22.12
N GLY A 22 -11.02 3.20 -22.13
CA GLY A 22 -12.28 2.45 -22.13
C GLY A 22 -13.24 2.85 -21.00
N PRO A 23 -12.80 2.88 -19.72
CA PRO A 23 -13.66 3.26 -18.60
C PRO A 23 -14.24 4.67 -18.72
N MET A 24 -13.46 5.64 -19.20
CA MET A 24 -13.93 7.03 -19.34
C MET A 24 -14.90 7.19 -20.53
N LEU A 25 -14.67 6.47 -21.62
CA LEU A 25 -15.61 6.41 -22.74
C LEU A 25 -16.94 5.77 -22.33
N ALA A 26 -16.88 4.68 -21.56
CA ALA A 26 -18.09 4.05 -21.01
C ALA A 26 -18.86 5.01 -20.08
N ALA A 27 -18.15 5.78 -19.25
CA ALA A 27 -18.77 6.81 -18.40
C ALA A 27 -19.44 7.91 -19.25
N ALA A 28 -18.81 8.38 -20.32
CA ALA A 28 -19.41 9.35 -21.23
C ALA A 28 -20.71 8.82 -21.87
N THR A 29 -20.70 7.58 -22.32
CA THR A 29 -21.91 6.92 -22.87
C THR A 29 -23.00 6.78 -21.81
N ALA A 30 -22.66 6.43 -20.58
CA ALA A 30 -23.62 6.33 -19.48
C ALA A 30 -24.28 7.68 -19.17
N TRP A 31 -23.50 8.77 -19.15
CA TRP A 31 -24.02 10.12 -18.95
C TRP A 31 -24.92 10.60 -20.09
N ASP A 32 -24.58 10.31 -21.36
CA ASP A 32 -25.47 10.57 -22.50
C ASP A 32 -26.77 9.77 -22.39
N GLY A 33 -26.69 8.50 -21.97
CA GLY A 33 -27.85 7.66 -21.72
C GLY A 33 -28.78 8.26 -20.66
N LEU A 34 -28.21 8.71 -19.53
CA LEU A 34 -28.99 9.38 -18.49
C LEU A 34 -29.64 10.67 -18.99
N ALA A 35 -28.92 11.49 -19.77
CA ALA A 35 -29.48 12.70 -20.37
C ALA A 35 -30.68 12.37 -21.28
N ALA A 36 -30.57 11.32 -22.09
CA ALA A 36 -31.64 10.86 -22.98
C ALA A 36 -32.86 10.33 -22.20
N GLU A 37 -32.64 9.52 -21.16
CA GLU A 37 -33.72 9.00 -20.30
C GLU A 37 -34.45 10.12 -19.56
N LEU A 38 -33.72 11.09 -18.99
CA LEU A 38 -34.32 12.26 -18.33
C LEU A 38 -35.11 13.13 -19.33
N GLY A 39 -34.59 13.31 -20.55
CA GLY A 39 -35.30 13.99 -21.62
C GLY A 39 -36.59 13.25 -22.04
N SER A 40 -36.51 11.92 -22.20
CA SER A 40 -37.67 11.09 -22.55
C SER A 40 -38.70 11.06 -21.43
N ALA A 41 -38.27 11.03 -20.17
CA ALA A 41 -39.14 11.17 -19.00
C ALA A 41 -39.85 12.52 -19.00
N ALA A 42 -39.16 13.62 -19.31
CA ALA A 42 -39.78 14.94 -19.42
C ALA A 42 -40.85 14.97 -20.52
N THR A 43 -40.54 14.46 -21.73
CA THR A 43 -41.51 14.39 -22.84
C THR A 43 -42.70 13.48 -22.54
N SER A 44 -42.46 12.32 -21.90
CA SER A 44 -43.52 11.39 -21.52
C SER A 44 -44.45 12.00 -20.46
N PHE A 45 -43.86 12.70 -19.49
CA PHE A 45 -44.59 13.40 -18.44
C PHE A 45 -45.42 14.56 -19.01
N GLU A 46 -44.87 15.32 -19.96
CA GLU A 46 -45.60 16.36 -20.71
C GLU A 46 -46.79 15.77 -21.51
N SER A 47 -46.58 14.63 -22.17
CA SER A 47 -47.65 13.95 -22.93
C SER A 47 -48.77 13.43 -22.01
N LEU A 48 -48.44 12.84 -20.87
CA LEU A 48 -49.41 12.40 -19.88
C LEU A 48 -50.23 13.57 -19.31
N THR A 49 -49.54 14.64 -18.93
CA THR A 49 -50.18 15.81 -18.29
C THR A 49 -51.05 16.58 -19.27
N SER A 50 -50.61 16.75 -20.52
CA SER A 50 -51.45 17.32 -21.59
C SER A 50 -52.68 16.45 -21.92
N GLY A 51 -52.52 15.12 -21.95
CA GLY A 51 -53.63 14.18 -22.16
C GLY A 51 -54.68 14.18 -21.05
N LEU A 52 -54.26 14.36 -19.80
CA LEU A 52 -55.15 14.49 -18.63
C LEU A 52 -56.05 15.73 -18.69
N VAL A 53 -55.55 16.81 -19.30
CA VAL A 53 -56.26 18.11 -19.35
C VAL A 53 -57.11 18.26 -20.61
N GLY A 54 -56.69 17.63 -21.71
CA GLY A 54 -57.54 17.46 -22.89
C GLY A 54 -58.74 16.52 -22.66
N GLY A 55 -58.79 15.84 -21.52
CA GLY A 55 -59.84 14.90 -21.13
C GLY A 55 -61.05 15.52 -20.43
N PRO A 56 -61.94 14.69 -19.85
CA PRO A 56 -63.17 15.13 -19.18
C PRO A 56 -62.94 15.78 -17.81
N TRP A 57 -61.74 15.68 -17.24
CA TRP A 57 -61.39 16.30 -15.96
C TRP A 57 -60.91 17.74 -16.19
N GLN A 58 -61.86 18.67 -16.20
CA GLN A 58 -61.62 20.09 -16.44
C GLN A 58 -62.09 20.93 -15.26
N GLY A 59 -61.29 21.93 -14.88
CA GLY A 59 -61.62 22.89 -13.82
C GLY A 59 -60.39 23.28 -13.00
N ALA A 60 -60.59 24.08 -11.94
CA ALA A 60 -59.49 24.63 -11.13
C ALA A 60 -58.54 23.56 -10.56
N ALA A 61 -59.04 22.36 -10.27
CA ALA A 61 -58.22 21.25 -9.78
C ALA A 61 -57.29 20.66 -10.84
N SER A 62 -57.73 20.54 -12.10
CA SER A 62 -56.88 20.01 -13.19
C SER A 62 -55.85 21.05 -13.66
N THR A 63 -56.22 22.34 -13.67
CA THR A 63 -55.29 23.45 -13.92
C THR A 63 -54.18 23.51 -12.87
N ALA A 64 -54.53 23.40 -11.58
CA ALA A 64 -53.51 23.45 -10.55
C ALA A 64 -52.59 22.21 -10.51
N MET A 65 -53.10 21.05 -10.95
CA MET A 65 -52.28 19.85 -11.18
C MET A 65 -51.32 20.03 -12.37
N LEU A 66 -51.74 20.72 -13.43
CA LEU A 66 -50.87 21.08 -14.56
C LEU A 66 -49.72 22.01 -14.15
N ASP A 67 -50.04 23.04 -13.37
CA ASP A 67 -49.03 23.99 -12.89
C ASP A 67 -47.99 23.27 -12.04
N ALA A 68 -48.43 22.33 -11.18
CA ALA A 68 -47.54 21.47 -10.41
C ALA A 68 -46.66 20.54 -11.29
N ALA A 69 -47.24 19.99 -12.35
CA ALA A 69 -46.53 19.12 -13.29
C ALA A 69 -45.47 19.85 -14.11
N ALA A 70 -45.74 21.09 -14.56
CA ALA A 70 -44.79 21.89 -15.31
C ALA A 70 -43.47 22.14 -14.52
N LEU A 71 -43.55 22.24 -13.19
CA LEU A 71 -42.41 22.41 -12.29
C LEU A 71 -41.45 21.22 -12.35
N TYR A 72 -41.99 20.01 -12.28
CA TYR A 72 -41.19 18.79 -12.33
C TYR A 72 -40.55 18.59 -13.71
N MET A 73 -41.28 18.95 -14.77
CA MET A 73 -40.78 18.90 -16.15
C MET A 73 -39.58 19.84 -16.37
N GLY A 74 -39.66 21.10 -15.89
CA GLY A 74 -38.56 22.06 -16.01
C GLY A 74 -37.29 21.60 -15.28
N TRP A 75 -37.46 20.97 -14.11
CA TRP A 75 -36.35 20.35 -13.39
C TRP A 75 -35.72 19.20 -14.19
N LEU A 76 -36.51 18.27 -14.72
CA LEU A 76 -36.03 17.15 -15.54
C LEU A 76 -35.20 17.62 -16.75
N GLN A 77 -35.66 18.65 -17.45
CA GLN A 77 -34.97 19.21 -18.61
C GLN A 77 -33.62 19.87 -18.23
N ALA A 78 -33.59 20.63 -17.13
CA ALA A 78 -32.36 21.23 -16.63
C ALA A 78 -31.34 20.15 -16.21
N THR A 79 -31.78 19.11 -15.50
CA THR A 79 -30.91 17.99 -15.09
C THR A 79 -30.38 17.21 -16.29
N ALA A 80 -31.21 16.98 -17.32
CA ALA A 80 -30.76 16.36 -18.57
C ALA A 80 -29.62 17.15 -19.24
N GLY A 81 -29.70 18.49 -19.26
CA GLY A 81 -28.64 19.35 -19.79
C GLY A 81 -27.30 19.20 -19.05
N HIS A 82 -27.33 19.10 -17.72
CA HIS A 82 -26.12 18.91 -16.91
C HIS A 82 -25.49 17.52 -17.14
N ALA A 83 -26.32 16.47 -17.28
CA ALA A 83 -25.84 15.13 -17.62
C ALA A 83 -25.13 15.11 -19.00
N GLY A 84 -25.69 15.81 -19.99
CA GLY A 84 -25.03 15.97 -21.30
C GLY A 84 -23.71 16.74 -21.22
N GLN A 85 -23.61 17.76 -20.37
CA GLN A 85 -22.36 18.49 -20.12
C GLN A 85 -21.30 17.59 -19.49
N ALA A 86 -21.67 16.72 -18.53
CA ALA A 86 -20.75 15.75 -17.93
C ALA A 86 -20.19 14.78 -18.97
N ALA A 87 -21.03 14.27 -19.88
CA ALA A 87 -20.59 13.42 -20.99
C ALA A 87 -19.58 14.13 -21.92
N ALA A 88 -19.82 15.41 -22.23
CA ALA A 88 -18.91 16.22 -23.03
C ALA A 88 -17.53 16.39 -22.37
N GLN A 89 -17.50 16.64 -21.05
CA GLN A 89 -16.23 16.80 -20.33
C GLN A 89 -15.45 15.49 -20.19
N ALA A 90 -16.13 14.36 -20.02
CA ALA A 90 -15.50 13.04 -20.04
C ALA A 90 -14.80 12.77 -21.39
N ARG A 91 -15.44 13.13 -22.52
CA ARG A 91 -14.82 13.05 -23.85
C ARG A 91 -13.63 14.00 -24.01
N PHE A 92 -13.70 15.19 -23.46
CA PHE A 92 -12.58 16.13 -23.49
C PHE A 92 -11.35 15.59 -22.73
N ALA A 93 -11.56 14.94 -21.58
CA ALA A 93 -10.50 14.26 -20.84
C ALA A 93 -9.90 13.07 -21.61
N VAL A 94 -10.72 12.31 -22.35
CA VAL A 94 -10.25 11.26 -23.26
C VAL A 94 -9.32 11.82 -24.32
N SER A 95 -9.72 12.90 -25.01
CA SER A 95 -8.87 13.53 -26.03
C SER A 95 -7.56 14.08 -25.46
N ALA A 96 -7.57 14.54 -24.20
CA ALA A 96 -6.35 14.96 -23.52
C ALA A 96 -5.36 13.80 -23.29
N PHE A 97 -5.85 12.63 -22.91
CA PHE A 97 -5.01 11.43 -22.77
C PHE A 97 -4.49 10.95 -24.12
N GLU A 98 -5.34 10.92 -25.16
CA GLU A 98 -4.95 10.55 -26.53
C GLU A 98 -3.85 11.44 -27.10
N ALA A 99 -3.83 12.74 -26.75
CA ALA A 99 -2.77 13.66 -27.14
C ALA A 99 -1.49 13.43 -26.33
N ALA A 100 -1.61 13.13 -25.04
CA ALA A 100 -0.48 12.99 -24.13
C ALA A 100 0.30 11.69 -24.32
N GLN A 101 -0.39 10.57 -24.52
CA GLN A 101 0.24 9.24 -24.62
C GLN A 101 1.32 9.15 -25.71
N PRO A 102 1.09 9.53 -26.98
CA PRO A 102 2.13 9.50 -28.00
C PRO A 102 3.16 10.63 -27.87
N ALA A 103 2.85 11.69 -27.13
CA ALA A 103 3.79 12.77 -26.83
C ALA A 103 4.80 12.37 -25.73
N THR A 104 4.42 11.45 -24.84
CA THR A 104 5.29 10.83 -23.85
C THR A 104 6.18 9.77 -24.50
N VAL A 105 7.45 9.75 -24.11
CA VAL A 105 8.44 8.80 -24.62
C VAL A 105 8.01 7.37 -24.30
N HIS A 106 8.22 6.46 -25.23
CA HIS A 106 7.88 5.06 -24.99
C HIS A 106 8.92 4.41 -24.03
N PRO A 107 8.51 3.64 -23.00
CA PRO A 107 9.42 3.04 -22.03
C PRO A 107 10.58 2.24 -22.63
N ALA A 108 10.34 1.56 -23.75
CA ALA A 108 11.36 0.79 -24.46
C ALA A 108 12.52 1.66 -25.02
N ILE A 109 12.25 2.92 -25.39
CA ILE A 109 13.27 3.84 -25.90
C ILE A 109 14.22 4.26 -24.76
N ILE A 110 13.64 4.53 -23.58
CA ILE A 110 14.40 4.86 -22.38
C ILE A 110 15.27 3.68 -21.97
N ALA A 111 14.70 2.46 -21.91
CA ALA A 111 15.44 1.24 -21.59
C ALA A 111 16.58 0.97 -22.59
N ALA A 112 16.36 1.17 -23.89
CA ALA A 112 17.39 1.03 -24.91
C ALA A 112 18.55 2.01 -24.68
N ASN A 113 18.25 3.29 -24.42
CA ASN A 113 19.27 4.30 -24.13
C ASN A 113 20.08 3.97 -22.87
N ARG A 114 19.44 3.49 -21.80
CA ARG A 114 20.15 3.07 -20.57
C ARG A 114 21.01 1.83 -20.79
N SER A 115 20.54 0.85 -21.57
CA SER A 115 21.35 -0.33 -21.94
C SER A 115 22.59 0.05 -22.76
N GLN A 116 22.44 1.02 -23.69
CA GLN A 116 23.54 1.56 -24.48
C GLN A 116 24.56 2.28 -23.59
N LEU A 117 24.10 3.10 -22.63
CA LEU A 117 24.97 3.78 -21.67
C LEU A 117 25.84 2.77 -20.90
N VAL A 118 25.25 1.71 -20.35
CA VAL A 118 25.99 0.67 -19.61
C VAL A 118 27.04 0.02 -20.51
N SER A 119 26.70 -0.33 -21.75
CA SER A 119 27.66 -0.89 -22.71
C SER A 119 28.83 0.07 -23.02
N LEU A 120 28.55 1.37 -23.15
CA LEU A 120 29.57 2.38 -23.41
C LEU A 120 30.50 2.57 -22.21
N VAL A 121 29.96 2.58 -20.99
CA VAL A 121 30.72 2.68 -19.74
C VAL A 121 31.62 1.45 -19.55
N MET A 122 31.07 0.23 -19.72
CA MET A 122 31.83 -1.01 -19.57
C MET A 122 32.99 -1.14 -20.55
N SER A 123 32.89 -0.52 -21.73
CA SER A 123 33.96 -0.51 -22.74
C SER A 123 34.90 0.70 -22.64
N ASN A 124 34.69 1.62 -21.67
CA ASN A 124 35.42 2.90 -21.56
C ASN A 124 36.78 2.82 -20.84
N LEU A 125 37.57 1.76 -21.10
CA LEU A 125 38.80 1.46 -20.35
C LEU A 125 39.85 2.58 -20.35
N PHE A 126 39.91 3.40 -21.41
CA PHE A 126 40.86 4.51 -21.56
C PHE A 126 40.17 5.87 -21.71
N GLY A 127 38.87 5.97 -21.42
CA GLY A 127 38.10 7.20 -21.64
C GLY A 127 37.69 7.47 -23.10
N GLN A 128 37.93 6.53 -24.02
CA GLN A 128 37.67 6.68 -25.45
C GLN A 128 36.19 6.83 -25.82
N ASN A 129 35.28 6.39 -24.95
CA ASN A 129 33.83 6.49 -25.15
C ASN A 129 33.21 7.73 -24.48
N ALA A 130 34.01 8.61 -23.85
CA ALA A 130 33.48 9.77 -23.13
C ALA A 130 32.51 10.65 -23.97
N PRO A 131 32.76 10.94 -25.26
CA PRO A 131 31.80 11.68 -26.09
C PRO A 131 30.48 10.93 -26.33
N ALA A 132 30.54 9.60 -26.50
CA ALA A 132 29.35 8.77 -26.73
C ALA A 132 28.50 8.63 -25.45
N ILE A 133 29.14 8.55 -24.28
CA ILE A 133 28.48 8.58 -22.97
C ILE A 133 27.75 9.92 -22.78
N ALA A 134 28.42 11.04 -23.04
CA ALA A 134 27.82 12.36 -22.94
C ALA A 134 26.62 12.53 -23.89
N PHE A 135 26.69 11.97 -25.10
CA PHE A 135 25.58 11.97 -26.05
C PHE A 135 24.39 11.11 -25.57
N ALA A 136 24.66 9.93 -24.99
CA ALA A 136 23.62 9.06 -24.44
C ALA A 136 22.89 9.73 -23.26
N GLU A 137 23.63 10.43 -22.38
CA GLU A 137 23.05 11.22 -21.28
C GLU A 137 22.27 12.44 -21.78
N ALA A 138 22.79 13.19 -22.76
CA ALA A 138 22.05 14.31 -23.35
C ALA A 138 20.71 13.86 -23.99
N THR A 139 20.71 12.68 -24.62
CA THR A 139 19.50 12.08 -25.21
C THR A 139 18.49 11.69 -24.12
N TYR A 140 18.97 11.20 -22.97
CA TYR A 140 18.13 10.86 -21.82
C TYR A 140 17.50 12.11 -21.19
N GLU A 141 18.26 13.20 -21.05
CA GLU A 141 17.73 14.49 -20.58
C GLU A 141 16.67 15.07 -21.51
N GLN A 142 16.81 14.87 -22.84
CA GLN A 142 15.77 15.23 -23.80
C GLN A 142 14.48 14.41 -23.61
N MET A 143 14.60 13.11 -23.33
CA MET A 143 13.44 12.26 -23.03
C MET A 143 12.74 12.72 -21.75
N TRP A 144 13.50 13.06 -20.71
CA TRP A 144 12.96 13.65 -19.48
C TRP A 144 12.19 14.95 -19.75
N ALA A 145 12.77 15.89 -20.48
CA ALA A 145 12.11 17.16 -20.82
C ALA A 145 10.84 16.96 -21.66
N GLN A 146 10.85 16.03 -22.62
CA GLN A 146 9.69 15.69 -23.43
C GLN A 146 8.54 15.13 -22.57
N ASP A 147 8.84 14.19 -21.68
CA ASP A 147 7.86 13.60 -20.76
C ASP A 147 7.24 14.66 -19.83
N VAL A 148 8.07 15.56 -19.28
CA VAL A 148 7.59 16.66 -18.44
C VAL A 148 6.62 17.57 -19.21
N ALA A 149 6.95 17.92 -20.45
CA ALA A 149 6.08 18.75 -21.29
C ALA A 149 4.75 18.04 -21.62
N ALA A 150 4.79 16.76 -21.96
CA ALA A 150 3.59 15.95 -22.22
C ALA A 150 2.69 15.88 -20.98
N MET A 151 3.25 15.61 -19.81
CA MET A 151 2.51 15.50 -18.56
C MET A 151 1.92 16.84 -18.09
N LEU A 152 2.62 17.95 -18.29
CA LEU A 152 2.09 19.29 -18.01
C LEU A 152 0.92 19.64 -18.93
N GLY A 153 1.04 19.36 -20.23
CA GLY A 153 -0.05 19.57 -21.19
C GLY A 153 -1.29 18.74 -20.87
N TYR A 154 -1.08 17.47 -20.47
CA TYR A 154 -2.14 16.59 -20.02
C TYR A 154 -2.84 17.14 -18.76
N HIS A 155 -2.05 17.52 -17.75
CA HIS A 155 -2.59 18.03 -16.49
C HIS A 155 -3.42 19.31 -16.69
N LEU A 156 -2.97 20.25 -17.52
CA LEU A 156 -3.72 21.47 -17.82
C LEU A 156 -5.07 21.15 -18.48
N SER A 157 -5.06 20.28 -19.48
CA SER A 157 -6.27 19.90 -20.20
C SER A 157 -7.27 19.14 -19.33
N ALA A 158 -6.79 18.15 -18.57
CA ALA A 158 -7.62 17.39 -17.64
C ALA A 158 -8.20 18.28 -16.51
N SER A 159 -7.40 19.21 -15.99
CA SER A 159 -7.86 20.14 -14.96
C SER A 159 -8.90 21.12 -15.49
N ALA A 160 -8.76 21.59 -16.73
CA ALA A 160 -9.77 22.43 -17.39
C ALA A 160 -11.10 21.68 -17.59
N ALA A 161 -11.04 20.40 -17.98
CA ALA A 161 -12.22 19.53 -18.08
C ALA A 161 -12.96 19.47 -16.74
N ALA A 162 -12.23 19.18 -15.65
CA ALA A 162 -12.79 19.07 -14.32
C ALA A 162 -13.37 20.40 -13.80
N ALA A 163 -12.68 21.52 -14.04
CA ALA A 163 -13.11 22.84 -13.58
C ALA A 163 -14.41 23.36 -14.23
N SER A 164 -14.80 22.78 -15.37
CA SER A 164 -16.03 23.15 -16.08
C SER A 164 -17.29 22.43 -15.55
N LEU A 165 -17.11 21.47 -14.64
CA LEU A 165 -18.20 20.80 -13.94
C LEU A 165 -18.48 21.52 -12.62
N PRO A 166 -19.76 21.67 -12.23
CA PRO A 166 -20.08 22.20 -10.92
C PRO A 166 -19.46 21.31 -9.83
N PRO A 167 -18.97 21.88 -8.71
CA PRO A 167 -18.51 21.09 -7.58
C PRO A 167 -19.58 20.09 -7.18
N TRP A 168 -19.21 18.81 -7.13
CA TRP A 168 -20.16 17.74 -6.87
C TRP A 168 -20.93 17.96 -5.56
N GLN A 169 -20.26 18.50 -4.53
CA GLN A 169 -20.82 18.82 -3.22
C GLN A 169 -21.98 19.83 -3.24
N GLU A 170 -22.00 20.73 -4.23
CA GLU A 170 -23.01 21.79 -4.29
C GLU A 170 -24.24 21.38 -5.10
N LEU A 171 -24.12 20.33 -5.90
CA LEU A 171 -25.15 19.88 -6.84
C LEU A 171 -26.51 19.61 -6.19
N PRO A 172 -26.64 18.94 -5.03
CA PRO A 172 -27.95 18.66 -4.44
C PRO A 172 -28.62 19.92 -3.92
N GLN A 173 -27.85 20.79 -3.28
CA GLN A 173 -28.38 22.05 -2.78
C GLN A 173 -28.83 22.93 -3.94
N HIS A 174 -28.02 23.01 -5.00
CA HIS A 174 -28.36 23.75 -6.20
C HIS A 174 -29.63 23.22 -6.87
N LEU A 175 -29.80 21.90 -6.98
CA LEU A 175 -31.02 21.29 -7.51
C LEU A 175 -32.24 21.57 -6.62
N ALA A 176 -32.07 21.63 -5.29
CA ALA A 176 -33.14 21.92 -4.34
C ALA A 176 -33.52 23.40 -4.39
N ASP A 177 -32.55 24.29 -4.48
CA ASP A 177 -32.77 25.73 -4.56
C ASP A 177 -33.40 26.11 -5.90
N MET A 178 -32.98 25.47 -6.99
CA MET A 178 -33.63 25.61 -8.28
C MET A 178 -35.09 25.15 -8.21
N ALA A 179 -35.36 24.02 -7.56
CA ALA A 179 -36.72 23.53 -7.38
C ALA A 179 -37.56 24.41 -6.44
N ASN A 180 -36.97 24.93 -5.35
CA ASN A 180 -37.64 25.80 -4.40
C ASN A 180 -37.91 27.19 -4.99
N SER A 181 -36.99 27.74 -5.77
CA SER A 181 -37.18 29.00 -6.49
C SER A 181 -38.21 28.87 -7.61
N THR A 182 -38.23 27.73 -8.31
CA THR A 182 -39.32 27.40 -9.22
C THR A 182 -40.65 27.18 -8.49
N VAL A 183 -40.70 26.68 -7.26
CA VAL A 183 -41.98 26.65 -6.51
C VAL A 183 -42.40 28.05 -6.05
N ALA A 184 -41.45 28.84 -5.54
CA ALA A 184 -41.72 30.13 -4.90
C ALA A 184 -42.12 31.24 -5.88
N SER A 185 -41.72 31.13 -7.15
CA SER A 185 -42.06 32.12 -8.19
C SER A 185 -43.50 32.02 -8.70
N TRP A 186 -44.31 31.10 -8.17
CA TRP A 186 -45.62 30.72 -8.73
C TRP A 186 -46.75 30.91 -7.71
N ASN A 187 -47.91 31.35 -8.19
CA ASN A 187 -49.07 31.67 -7.35
C ASN A 187 -49.98 30.43 -7.16
N LEU A 188 -49.55 29.49 -6.31
CA LEU A 188 -50.23 28.21 -6.12
C LEU A 188 -51.51 28.33 -5.27
N PRO A 189 -52.62 27.65 -5.64
CA PRO A 189 -53.80 27.57 -4.78
C PRO A 189 -53.58 26.65 -3.57
N ASN A 190 -54.02 27.09 -2.38
CA ASN A 190 -53.87 26.35 -1.13
C ASN A 190 -54.87 25.19 -1.02
N VAL A 191 -54.49 24.03 -1.57
CA VAL A 191 -55.27 22.79 -1.51
C VAL A 191 -54.50 21.75 -0.68
N ASN A 192 -55.00 21.38 0.50
CA ASN A 192 -54.38 20.35 1.33
C ASN A 192 -55.40 19.26 1.72
N VAL A 193 -54.94 18.01 1.82
CA VAL A 193 -55.74 16.86 2.25
C VAL A 193 -55.23 16.40 3.62
N GLY A 194 -56.04 16.62 4.66
CA GLY A 194 -55.68 16.37 6.07
C GLY A 194 -55.43 17.67 6.86
N GLY A 195 -55.22 17.56 8.16
CA GLY A 195 -55.21 18.69 9.10
C GLY A 195 -53.83 19.28 9.42
N GLY A 196 -53.77 20.59 9.70
CA GLY A 196 -52.55 21.24 10.21
C GLY A 196 -51.45 21.52 9.18
N ASN A 197 -51.77 21.50 7.89
CA ASN A 197 -50.81 21.78 6.83
C ASN A 197 -50.72 23.29 6.53
N THR A 198 -49.52 23.80 6.28
CA THR A 198 -49.22 25.19 5.87
C THR A 198 -48.52 25.18 4.51
N GLY A 199 -49.08 25.84 3.50
CA GLY A 199 -48.64 25.77 2.10
C GLY A 199 -49.68 25.07 1.22
N SER A 200 -49.29 24.53 0.07
CA SER A 200 -50.20 24.00 -0.95
C SER A 200 -49.87 22.54 -1.34
N PHE A 201 -50.89 21.78 -1.74
CA PHE A 201 -50.79 20.41 -2.26
C PHE A 201 -50.19 19.36 -1.31
N ASN A 202 -50.36 19.53 0.00
CA ASN A 202 -49.92 18.53 0.97
C ASN A 202 -50.99 17.46 1.23
N ILE A 203 -50.57 16.21 1.39
CA ILE A 203 -51.39 15.06 1.76
C ILE A 203 -50.88 14.49 3.08
N GLY A 204 -51.72 14.48 4.10
CA GLY A 204 -51.40 14.05 5.47
C GLY A 204 -51.57 15.18 6.49
N THR A 205 -50.79 15.17 7.57
CA THR A 205 -50.97 16.11 8.69
C THR A 205 -49.68 16.85 9.06
N GLY A 206 -49.81 18.11 9.48
CA GLY A 206 -48.70 18.86 10.08
C GLY A 206 -47.56 19.26 9.13
N ASN A 207 -47.76 19.25 7.81
CA ASN A 207 -46.71 19.61 6.86
C ASN A 207 -46.57 21.14 6.70
N THR A 208 -45.34 21.64 6.53
CA THR A 208 -45.03 23.04 6.22
C THR A 208 -44.24 23.13 4.92
N GLY A 209 -44.78 23.83 3.92
CA GLY A 209 -44.27 23.88 2.55
C GLY A 209 -45.26 23.29 1.55
N ASN A 210 -44.80 22.93 0.36
CA ASN A 210 -45.67 22.50 -0.75
C ASN A 210 -45.40 21.06 -1.19
N PHE A 211 -46.42 20.37 -1.68
CA PHE A 211 -46.31 19.04 -2.33
C PHE A 211 -45.76 17.92 -1.43
N ASN A 212 -45.94 17.97 -0.11
CA ASN A 212 -45.51 16.90 0.78
C ASN A 212 -46.57 15.79 0.90
N ILE A 213 -46.13 14.54 0.93
CA ILE A 213 -46.97 13.35 1.16
C ILE A 213 -46.51 12.66 2.43
N GLY A 214 -47.39 12.56 3.43
CA GLY A 214 -47.13 12.01 4.75
C GLY A 214 -47.27 13.08 5.85
N ASN A 215 -46.58 12.93 6.98
CA ASN A 215 -46.82 13.79 8.15
C ASN A 215 -45.57 14.53 8.63
N ASN A 216 -45.79 15.74 9.18
CA ASN A 216 -44.78 16.55 9.87
C ASN A 216 -43.54 16.89 9.02
N ASN A 217 -43.67 16.97 7.69
CA ASN A 217 -42.57 17.38 6.82
C ASN A 217 -42.44 18.91 6.78
N THR A 218 -41.21 19.43 6.71
CA THR A 218 -40.92 20.86 6.53
C THR A 218 -40.05 21.05 5.30
N GLY A 219 -40.51 21.80 4.31
CA GLY A 219 -39.89 21.97 2.98
C GLY A 219 -40.83 21.53 1.87
N ASN A 220 -40.31 21.34 0.65
CA ASN A 220 -41.14 20.98 -0.51
C ASN A 220 -40.88 19.55 -1.01
N PHE A 221 -41.91 18.89 -1.57
CA PHE A 221 -41.78 17.59 -2.26
C PHE A 221 -41.23 16.43 -1.42
N ASN A 222 -41.46 16.40 -0.12
CA ASN A 222 -41.07 15.23 0.70
C ASN A 222 -42.13 14.13 0.63
N ILE A 223 -41.69 12.88 0.58
CA ILE A 223 -42.54 11.69 0.67
C ILE A 223 -42.11 10.88 1.89
N GLY A 224 -43.03 10.69 2.83
CA GLY A 224 -42.79 10.02 4.11
C GLY A 224 -43.02 10.97 5.28
N ASN A 225 -42.34 10.77 6.42
CA ASN A 225 -42.67 11.51 7.65
C ASN A 225 -41.47 12.20 8.28
N ALA A 226 -41.73 13.34 8.93
CA ALA A 226 -40.76 14.08 9.74
C ALA A 226 -39.47 14.48 9.00
N ASN A 227 -39.52 14.68 7.68
CA ASN A 227 -38.38 15.16 6.92
C ASN A 227 -38.28 16.69 7.01
N PHE A 228 -37.07 17.21 7.15
CA PHE A 228 -36.75 18.64 7.18
C PHE A 228 -35.83 18.98 6.01
N GLY A 229 -36.25 19.86 5.11
CA GLY A 229 -35.63 20.09 3.80
C GLY A 229 -36.55 19.62 2.67
N SER A 230 -36.06 19.55 1.44
CA SER A 230 -36.88 19.30 0.25
C SER A 230 -36.45 18.03 -0.48
N PHE A 231 -37.38 17.40 -1.20
CA PHE A 231 -37.14 16.20 -2.02
C PHE A 231 -36.64 14.97 -1.26
N ASN A 232 -36.97 14.82 0.03
CA ASN A 232 -36.61 13.62 0.78
C ASN A 232 -37.64 12.51 0.60
N LEU A 233 -37.16 11.27 0.55
CA LEU A 233 -37.97 10.06 0.56
C LEU A 233 -37.66 9.24 1.82
N GLY A 234 -38.65 9.02 2.67
CA GLY A 234 -38.51 8.20 3.88
C GLY A 234 -38.78 8.98 5.15
N PHE A 235 -37.97 8.78 6.19
CA PHE A 235 -38.28 9.24 7.54
C PHE A 235 -37.11 9.96 8.21
N ASP A 236 -37.42 11.04 8.94
CA ASP A 236 -36.50 11.78 9.80
C ASP A 236 -35.24 12.29 9.08
N ASN A 237 -35.28 12.50 7.76
CA ASN A 237 -34.13 13.03 7.04
C ASN A 237 -34.04 14.55 7.21
N ILE A 238 -32.83 15.08 7.36
CA ILE A 238 -32.53 16.51 7.47
C ILE A 238 -31.63 16.95 6.32
N GLY A 239 -32.06 17.97 5.58
CA GLY A 239 -31.47 18.50 4.35
C GLY A 239 -32.21 17.97 3.11
N ASN A 240 -31.58 17.91 1.94
CA ASN A 240 -32.28 17.74 0.65
C ASN A 240 -31.92 16.42 -0.06
N PHE A 241 -32.85 15.87 -0.84
CA PHE A 241 -32.63 14.68 -1.69
C PHE A 241 -32.19 13.39 -0.97
N ASN A 242 -32.44 13.27 0.34
CA ASN A 242 -32.10 12.05 1.05
C ASN A 242 -33.16 10.97 0.83
N ALA A 243 -32.73 9.73 0.68
CA ALA A 243 -33.59 8.56 0.59
C ALA A 243 -33.27 7.57 1.72
N GLY A 244 -34.27 7.22 2.53
CA GLY A 244 -34.15 6.29 3.64
C GLY A 244 -34.44 6.93 4.99
N TRP A 245 -33.60 6.66 6.00
CA TRP A 245 -33.89 7.00 7.40
C TRP A 245 -32.77 7.80 8.07
N ASN A 246 -33.14 8.90 8.74
CA ASN A 246 -32.23 9.67 9.59
C ASN A 246 -30.95 10.15 8.89
N ASN A 247 -30.99 10.45 7.60
CA ASN A 247 -29.81 11.01 6.92
C ASN A 247 -29.73 12.53 7.12
N TYR A 248 -28.52 13.07 7.20
CA TYR A 248 -28.25 14.48 7.48
C TYR A 248 -27.43 15.12 6.35
N VAL A 249 -27.76 16.38 6.05
CA VAL A 249 -27.26 17.16 4.91
C VAL A 249 -27.89 16.64 3.61
N ASN A 250 -27.18 16.21 2.57
CA ASN A 250 -27.81 16.12 1.24
C ASN A 250 -27.53 14.83 0.46
N ALA A 251 -28.49 14.39 -0.34
CA ALA A 251 -28.33 13.33 -1.34
C ALA A 251 -27.81 11.99 -0.82
N ASN A 252 -28.07 11.66 0.45
CA ASN A 252 -27.67 10.36 0.99
C ASN A 252 -28.73 9.30 0.75
N ILE A 253 -28.30 8.07 0.49
CA ILE A 253 -29.16 6.90 0.34
C ILE A 253 -28.83 5.90 1.45
N GLY A 254 -29.83 5.49 2.22
CA GLY A 254 -29.68 4.49 3.27
C GLY A 254 -30.02 5.03 4.65
N THR A 255 -29.20 4.77 5.66
CA THR A 255 -29.54 5.05 7.06
C THR A 255 -28.44 5.80 7.78
N ARG A 256 -28.80 6.87 8.49
CA ARG A 256 -27.91 7.62 9.41
C ARG A 256 -26.62 8.16 8.78
N ASN A 257 -26.59 8.38 7.48
CA ASN A 257 -25.43 9.02 6.86
C ASN A 257 -25.42 10.52 7.18
N VAL A 258 -24.24 11.09 7.37
CA VAL A 258 -24.02 12.50 7.69
C VAL A 258 -23.11 13.12 6.64
N GLY A 259 -23.55 14.18 5.98
CA GLY A 259 -22.79 14.79 4.89
C GLY A 259 -23.49 14.53 3.55
N GLN A 260 -22.74 14.33 2.49
CA GLN A 260 -23.31 14.38 1.15
C GLN A 260 -23.06 13.11 0.34
N PHE A 261 -24.04 12.68 -0.46
CA PHE A 261 -23.88 11.59 -1.44
C PHE A 261 -23.46 10.23 -0.88
N ASN A 262 -23.63 10.00 0.41
CA ASN A 262 -23.25 8.72 0.97
C ASN A 262 -24.33 7.67 0.67
N ILE A 263 -23.90 6.47 0.32
CA ILE A 263 -24.77 5.32 0.10
C ILE A 263 -24.43 4.25 1.14
N GLY A 264 -25.40 3.88 1.97
CA GLY A 264 -25.27 2.80 2.95
C GLY A 264 -25.60 3.23 4.38
N TYR A 265 -24.77 2.85 5.35
CA TYR A 265 -25.09 2.98 6.77
C TYR A 265 -24.04 3.80 7.53
N GLU A 266 -24.48 4.87 8.20
CA GLU A 266 -23.66 5.67 9.13
C GLU A 266 -22.32 6.16 8.56
N ASN A 267 -22.27 6.49 7.27
CA ASN A 267 -21.09 7.16 6.69
C ASN A 267 -21.10 8.66 7.03
N ALA A 268 -19.92 9.25 7.25
CA ALA A 268 -19.72 10.67 7.49
C ALA A 268 -18.83 11.30 6.40
N GLY A 269 -19.22 12.44 5.84
CA GLY A 269 -18.45 13.13 4.78
C GLY A 269 -19.12 13.02 3.41
N THR A 270 -18.33 12.86 2.34
CA THR A 270 -18.81 13.06 0.96
C THR A 270 -18.63 11.82 0.09
N ALA A 271 -19.69 11.37 -0.59
CA ALA A 271 -19.62 10.35 -1.64
C ALA A 271 -19.04 8.99 -1.18
N ASN A 272 -19.27 8.59 0.07
CA ASN A 272 -18.85 7.28 0.54
C ASN A 272 -19.91 6.21 0.26
N VAL A 273 -19.49 5.01 -0.11
CA VAL A 273 -20.36 3.85 -0.35
C VAL A 273 -20.01 2.73 0.62
N GLY A 274 -20.93 2.35 1.48
CA GLY A 274 -20.79 1.22 2.41
C GLY A 274 -21.16 1.58 3.84
N ILE A 275 -20.35 1.19 4.83
CA ILE A 275 -20.69 1.32 6.25
C ILE A 275 -19.59 2.06 7.00
N TRP A 276 -19.95 3.06 7.81
CA TRP A 276 -19.03 3.75 8.73
C TRP A 276 -17.79 4.39 8.10
N ASN A 277 -17.85 4.74 6.82
CA ASN A 277 -16.76 5.47 6.20
C ASN A 277 -16.81 6.94 6.61
N VAL A 278 -15.65 7.54 6.89
CA VAL A 278 -15.47 8.96 7.21
C VAL A 278 -14.58 9.62 6.14
N GLY A 279 -14.93 10.79 5.64
CA GLY A 279 -14.13 11.50 4.63
C GLY A 279 -14.77 11.47 3.25
N GLU A 280 -14.00 11.42 2.17
CA GLU A 280 -14.52 11.49 0.81
C GLU A 280 -14.31 10.22 -0.04
N ARG A 281 -15.28 9.88 -0.88
CA ARG A 281 -15.11 8.94 -2.00
C ARG A 281 -14.63 7.54 -1.59
N ASN A 282 -14.89 7.12 -0.35
CA ASN A 282 -14.49 5.79 0.11
C ASN A 282 -15.54 4.73 -0.26
N ILE A 283 -15.11 3.53 -0.59
CA ILE A 283 -15.97 2.39 -0.90
C ILE A 283 -15.61 1.23 0.03
N GLY A 284 -16.54 0.79 0.87
CA GLY A 284 -16.39 -0.37 1.74
C GLY A 284 -16.75 -0.07 3.19
N LEU A 285 -15.94 -0.52 4.15
CA LEU A 285 -16.30 -0.52 5.56
C LEU A 285 -15.24 0.22 6.39
N VAL A 286 -15.65 1.20 7.20
CA VAL A 286 -14.80 1.87 8.20
C VAL A 286 -13.56 2.57 7.60
N ASN A 287 -13.64 3.04 6.36
CA ASN A 287 -12.53 3.81 5.76
C ASN A 287 -12.57 5.26 6.22
N ILE A 288 -11.43 5.83 6.60
CA ILE A 288 -11.28 7.22 6.99
C ILE A 288 -10.34 7.89 5.98
N GLY A 289 -10.82 8.85 5.20
CA GLY A 289 -9.98 9.62 4.27
C GLY A 289 -10.57 9.82 2.90
N GLU A 290 -9.72 9.89 1.89
CA GLU A 290 -10.14 10.20 0.51
C GLU A 290 -9.81 9.06 -0.46
N GLY A 291 -10.83 8.50 -1.10
CA GLY A 291 -10.68 7.60 -2.24
C GLY A 291 -10.30 6.16 -1.91
N TRP A 292 -10.50 5.69 -0.68
CA TRP A 292 -10.14 4.33 -0.29
C TRP A 292 -11.17 3.30 -0.71
N ILE A 293 -10.72 2.14 -1.18
CA ILE A 293 -11.59 0.99 -1.48
C ILE A 293 -11.18 -0.18 -0.58
N GLY A 294 -12.09 -0.70 0.24
CA GLY A 294 -11.86 -1.85 1.12
C GLY A 294 -12.34 -1.66 2.55
N TYR A 295 -11.61 -2.23 3.50
CA TYR A 295 -11.95 -2.23 4.93
C TYR A 295 -10.86 -1.49 5.73
N ALA A 296 -11.27 -0.55 6.59
CA ALA A 296 -10.44 0.11 7.61
C ALA A 296 -9.17 0.86 7.11
N ASN A 297 -9.27 1.66 6.05
CA ASN A 297 -8.14 2.47 5.53
C ASN A 297 -8.12 3.90 6.12
N PRO A 298 -7.07 4.38 6.83
CA PRO A 298 -6.99 5.74 7.40
C PRO A 298 -6.18 6.78 6.57
N GLN A 299 -6.58 8.06 6.60
CA GLN A 299 -6.02 9.21 5.82
C GLN A 299 -4.71 9.74 6.38
N ASN A 300 -4.61 9.76 7.70
CA ASN A 300 -3.44 10.11 8.49
C ASN A 300 -3.29 8.97 9.48
N GLY A 301 -2.08 8.47 9.70
CA GLY A 301 -1.81 7.28 10.51
C GLY A 301 -2.22 7.31 11.99
N ASP A 302 -3.19 8.13 12.40
CA ASP A 302 -3.61 8.36 13.80
C ASP A 302 -5.12 8.61 13.99
N VAL A 303 -6.00 8.09 13.12
CA VAL A 303 -7.42 7.93 13.50
C VAL A 303 -7.81 6.47 13.24
N GLY A 304 -7.63 5.62 14.25
CA GLY A 304 -7.98 4.21 14.22
C GLY A 304 -9.49 3.99 14.02
N VAL A 305 -10.01 2.79 13.76
CA VAL A 305 -9.71 1.47 14.35
C VAL A 305 -9.67 1.45 15.90
N THR A 306 -9.42 2.59 16.55
CA THR A 306 -9.26 2.67 18.01
C THR A 306 -10.58 2.66 18.79
N SER A 307 -11.78 2.75 18.18
CA SER A 307 -13.04 2.79 18.96
C SER A 307 -13.83 1.48 19.07
N VAL A 308 -13.46 0.42 18.35
CA VAL A 308 -14.21 -0.86 18.36
C VAL A 308 -13.41 -2.00 18.99
N LEU A 309 -12.09 -2.06 18.81
CA LEU A 309 -11.23 -3.07 19.48
C LEU A 309 -10.93 -2.72 20.94
N GLU A 310 -10.90 -1.44 21.33
CA GLU A 310 -10.88 -1.05 22.76
C GLU A 310 -12.14 -1.51 23.51
N ARG A 311 -13.26 -1.76 22.81
CA ARG A 311 -14.49 -2.27 23.41
C ARG A 311 -14.56 -3.80 23.47
N LEU A 312 -13.52 -4.50 22.99
CA LEU A 312 -13.37 -5.95 23.07
C LEU A 312 -12.03 -6.37 23.69
N GLY A 313 -11.56 -5.67 24.73
CA GLY A 313 -10.75 -6.23 25.83
C GLY A 313 -9.65 -7.25 25.48
N GLY A 314 -8.86 -7.02 24.42
CA GLY A 314 -7.68 -7.83 24.12
C GLY A 314 -6.50 -7.31 24.92
N GLY A 315 -5.97 -8.08 25.86
CA GLY A 315 -4.85 -7.67 26.73
C GLY A 315 -3.48 -7.53 26.06
N GLY A 316 -3.41 -7.09 24.79
CA GLY A 316 -2.15 -6.87 24.06
C GLY A 316 -2.29 -6.24 22.67
N ALA A 317 -1.15 -5.90 22.03
CA ALA A 317 -0.99 -5.26 20.72
C ALA A 317 0.24 -5.82 19.96
N VAL A 318 0.18 -5.88 18.63
CA VAL A 318 1.32 -6.25 17.77
C VAL A 318 1.68 -5.08 16.87
N PHE A 319 2.92 -4.61 16.94
CA PHE A 319 3.46 -3.59 16.03
C PHE A 319 4.30 -4.26 14.96
N THR A 320 4.06 -3.92 13.71
CA THR A 320 4.84 -4.39 12.55
C THR A 320 5.52 -3.21 11.88
N LEU A 321 6.80 -3.38 11.58
CA LEU A 321 7.65 -2.36 10.95
C LEU A 321 8.16 -2.89 9.61
N GLY A 322 8.34 -2.00 8.63
CA GLY A 322 8.77 -2.34 7.27
C GLY A 322 10.25 -2.09 7.02
N GLY A 323 10.82 -2.70 5.97
CA GLY A 323 12.20 -2.43 5.56
C GLY A 323 12.39 -1.10 4.81
N THR A 324 13.64 -0.81 4.41
CA THR A 324 14.00 0.37 3.59
C THR A 324 13.15 0.43 2.31
N ALA A 325 12.40 1.51 2.11
CA ALA A 325 11.36 1.57 1.08
C ALA A 325 11.84 2.19 -0.24
N LEU A 326 11.66 1.47 -1.35
CA LEU A 326 11.68 2.02 -2.72
C LEU A 326 10.27 2.37 -3.29
N SER A 327 9.16 2.04 -2.60
CA SER A 327 7.76 2.52 -2.79
C SER A 327 6.79 1.60 -2.01
N PRO A 328 5.53 1.99 -1.70
CA PRO A 328 4.81 1.47 -0.53
C PRO A 328 4.34 0.01 -0.69
N LEU A 329 4.64 -0.82 0.31
CA LEU A 329 4.05 -2.14 0.50
C LEU A 329 2.56 -2.02 0.86
N PRO A 330 1.67 -2.92 0.39
CA PRO A 330 0.31 -3.01 0.92
C PRO A 330 0.35 -3.39 2.40
N ARG A 331 0.01 -2.40 3.26
CA ARG A 331 0.29 -2.39 4.71
C ARG A 331 -0.38 -3.54 5.49
N LEU A 332 -1.57 -3.99 5.11
CA LEU A 332 -2.29 -5.03 5.86
C LEU A 332 -1.92 -6.47 5.44
N GLY A 333 -1.72 -6.72 4.14
CA GLY A 333 -1.30 -8.03 3.65
C GLY A 333 0.09 -8.42 4.12
N TYR A 334 1.01 -7.45 4.15
CA TYR A 334 2.33 -7.61 4.74
C TYR A 334 2.24 -7.95 6.24
N SER A 335 1.56 -7.12 7.04
CA SER A 335 1.50 -7.31 8.49
C SER A 335 0.87 -8.64 8.89
N LEU A 336 -0.23 -9.05 8.24
CA LEU A 336 -0.83 -10.36 8.50
C LEU A 336 0.09 -11.51 8.09
N ALA A 337 0.76 -11.41 6.94
CA ALA A 337 1.71 -12.42 6.50
C ALA A 337 2.89 -12.56 7.46
N VAL A 338 3.55 -11.46 7.83
CA VAL A 338 4.74 -11.52 8.70
C VAL A 338 4.38 -11.82 10.16
N THR A 339 3.25 -11.35 10.68
CA THR A 339 2.78 -11.71 12.03
C THR A 339 2.45 -13.20 12.09
N GLY A 340 1.70 -13.73 11.11
CA GLY A 340 1.39 -15.16 11.07
C GLY A 340 2.62 -16.05 10.89
N LEU A 341 3.59 -15.63 10.06
CA LEU A 341 4.80 -16.42 9.78
C LEU A 341 5.84 -16.38 10.89
N TYR A 342 6.06 -15.23 11.53
CA TYR A 342 7.22 -15.02 12.40
C TYR A 342 6.89 -14.68 13.85
N VAL A 343 5.72 -14.08 14.12
CA VAL A 343 5.32 -13.71 15.48
C VAL A 343 4.51 -14.81 16.14
N GLU A 344 3.47 -15.30 15.47
CA GLU A 344 2.57 -16.33 16.02
C GLU A 344 3.30 -17.61 16.50
N PRO A 345 4.33 -18.13 15.81
CA PRO A 345 5.05 -19.32 16.27
C PRO A 345 5.79 -19.16 17.59
N VAL A 346 6.18 -17.92 17.94
CA VAL A 346 6.94 -17.61 19.18
C VAL A 346 6.13 -16.83 20.21
N HIS A 347 4.96 -16.33 19.82
CA HIS A 347 4.03 -15.63 20.67
C HIS A 347 2.58 -16.07 20.33
N ALA A 348 2.22 -17.28 20.76
CA ALA A 348 0.94 -17.89 20.43
C ALA A 348 -0.25 -17.03 20.89
N GLY A 349 -1.23 -16.82 20.01
CA GLY A 349 -2.37 -15.94 20.22
C GLY A 349 -2.15 -14.49 19.81
N SER A 350 -0.96 -14.12 19.34
CA SER A 350 -0.63 -12.75 18.88
C SER A 350 -1.51 -12.26 17.73
N THR A 351 -1.97 -13.17 16.86
CA THR A 351 -2.93 -12.86 15.78
C THR A 351 -4.31 -12.42 16.28
N ALA A 352 -4.64 -12.68 17.55
CA ALA A 352 -5.86 -12.18 18.19
C ALA A 352 -5.71 -10.75 18.76
N PHE A 353 -4.49 -10.23 18.84
CA PHE A 353 -4.24 -8.84 19.21
C PHE A 353 -4.47 -7.89 18.03
N PRO A 354 -4.79 -6.60 18.27
CA PRO A 354 -4.73 -5.58 17.24
C PRO A 354 -3.32 -5.55 16.61
N ILE A 355 -3.25 -5.75 15.30
CA ILE A 355 -2.01 -5.64 14.52
C ILE A 355 -1.97 -4.26 13.90
N ASP A 356 -0.95 -3.48 14.26
CA ASP A 356 -0.72 -2.13 13.76
C ASP A 356 0.59 -2.08 12.98
N PHE A 357 0.58 -1.43 11.81
CA PHE A 357 1.78 -1.18 11.03
C PHE A 357 2.30 0.21 11.34
N LYS A 358 3.42 0.28 12.07
CA LYS A 358 4.03 1.55 12.45
C LYS A 358 4.89 2.06 11.29
N VAL A 359 4.50 3.21 10.76
CA VAL A 359 5.17 3.83 9.60
C VAL A 359 6.45 4.52 10.06
N GLU A 360 7.60 3.95 9.70
CA GLU A 360 8.90 4.56 9.92
C GLU A 360 9.46 5.21 8.64
N PRO A 361 10.39 6.18 8.74
CA PRO A 361 10.94 6.84 7.56
C PRO A 361 11.56 5.87 6.54
N SER A 362 12.26 4.84 7.02
CA SER A 362 12.81 3.72 6.22
C SER A 362 13.60 4.19 4.99
N LYS A 363 14.49 5.18 5.18
CA LYS A 363 15.31 5.82 4.13
C LYS A 363 16.79 5.45 4.25
N LEU A 364 17.46 5.51 3.10
CA LEU A 364 18.88 5.26 2.93
C LEU A 364 19.37 6.11 1.74
N TRP A 365 19.66 7.38 2.00
CA TRP A 365 20.25 8.25 0.98
C TRP A 365 21.63 7.72 0.53
N PRO A 366 21.97 7.78 -0.78
CA PRO A 366 21.18 8.28 -1.91
C PRO A 366 20.24 7.24 -2.54
N LEU A 367 20.26 5.98 -2.08
CA LEU A 367 19.52 4.86 -2.68
C LEU A 367 18.00 5.08 -2.67
N THR A 368 17.46 5.74 -1.64
CA THR A 368 16.02 6.05 -1.53
C THR A 368 15.62 7.40 -2.11
N GLY A 369 16.52 8.05 -2.87
CA GLY A 369 16.28 9.32 -3.56
C GLY A 369 17.10 10.48 -3.00
N LEU A 370 17.46 11.43 -3.86
CA LEU A 370 18.39 12.53 -3.54
C LEU A 370 17.90 13.51 -2.45
N GLY A 371 16.60 13.57 -2.19
CA GLY A 371 15.99 14.35 -1.11
C GLY A 371 15.53 13.53 0.10
N SER A 372 15.88 12.25 0.17
CA SER A 372 15.53 11.37 1.29
C SER A 372 16.48 11.51 2.47
N LEU A 373 16.06 11.06 3.66
CA LEU A 373 16.92 11.05 4.85
C LEU A 373 18.10 10.09 4.64
N SER A 374 19.22 10.40 5.30
CA SER A 374 20.32 9.45 5.49
C SER A 374 19.86 8.25 6.33
N LEU A 375 20.69 7.21 6.40
CA LEU A 375 20.40 6.06 7.26
C LEU A 375 20.30 6.48 8.72
N ASP A 376 21.27 7.26 9.21
CA ASP A 376 21.34 7.65 10.62
C ASP A 376 20.15 8.52 11.02
N GLN A 377 19.76 9.48 10.17
CA GLN A 377 18.56 10.30 10.38
C GLN A 377 17.28 9.47 10.36
N SER A 378 17.19 8.50 9.44
CA SER A 378 16.05 7.59 9.32
C SER A 378 15.89 6.74 10.58
N VAL A 379 16.98 6.12 11.04
CA VAL A 379 17.00 5.29 12.25
C VAL A 379 16.68 6.13 13.48
N ALA A 380 17.31 7.29 13.65
CA ALA A 380 17.07 8.16 14.81
C ALA A 380 15.59 8.58 14.93
N ARG A 381 14.95 8.89 13.79
CA ARG A 381 13.53 9.21 13.77
C ARG A 381 12.66 7.98 14.05
N GLY A 382 12.98 6.83 13.45
CA GLY A 382 12.29 5.56 13.71
C GLY A 382 12.31 5.19 15.20
N VAL A 383 13.45 5.36 15.88
CA VAL A 383 13.57 5.09 17.33
C VAL A 383 12.61 5.95 18.14
N ALA A 384 12.53 7.26 17.84
CA ALA A 384 11.61 8.16 18.54
C ALA A 384 10.14 7.77 18.32
N ASP A 385 9.78 7.42 17.08
CA ASP A 385 8.41 7.03 16.73
C ASP A 385 8.04 5.67 17.36
N LEU A 386 8.96 4.69 17.36
CA LEU A 386 8.77 3.38 17.99
C LEU A 386 8.65 3.51 19.51
N ASN A 387 9.53 4.29 20.15
CA ASN A 387 9.48 4.50 21.59
C ASN A 387 8.13 5.09 22.03
N ALA A 388 7.65 6.11 21.32
CA ALA A 388 6.36 6.73 21.61
C ALA A 388 5.22 5.69 21.59
N ALA A 389 5.20 4.82 20.58
CA ALA A 389 4.20 3.76 20.46
C ALA A 389 4.29 2.70 21.58
N ILE A 390 5.51 2.28 21.95
CA ILE A 390 5.72 1.32 23.06
C ILE A 390 5.24 1.94 24.37
N MET A 391 5.60 3.19 24.63
CA MET A 391 5.25 3.87 25.88
C MET A 391 3.75 4.17 25.99
N GLU A 392 3.05 4.35 24.87
CA GLU A 392 1.59 4.43 24.86
C GLU A 392 0.94 3.12 25.36
N GLN A 393 1.40 1.97 24.85
CA GLN A 393 0.90 0.66 25.30
C GLN A 393 1.31 0.35 26.75
N PHE A 394 2.50 0.79 27.16
CA PHE A 394 2.95 0.69 28.54
C PHE A 394 2.01 1.41 29.50
N VAL A 395 1.61 2.65 29.18
CA VAL A 395 0.66 3.43 29.99
C VAL A 395 -0.73 2.78 29.99
N ALA A 396 -1.12 2.15 28.88
CA ALA A 396 -2.36 1.39 28.78
C ALA A 396 -2.34 0.04 29.53
N GLY A 397 -1.17 -0.45 29.95
CA GLY A 397 -1.00 -1.75 30.59
C GLY A 397 -1.17 -2.94 29.64
N SER A 398 -0.91 -2.74 28.34
CA SER A 398 -1.07 -3.77 27.30
C SER A 398 0.22 -4.54 27.05
N ASN A 399 0.12 -5.86 26.81
CA ASN A 399 1.25 -6.65 26.30
C ASN A 399 1.57 -6.25 24.86
N THR A 400 2.83 -5.98 24.54
CA THR A 400 3.23 -5.50 23.21
C THR A 400 4.25 -6.44 22.58
N VAL A 401 4.04 -6.80 21.31
CA VAL A 401 5.03 -7.50 20.49
C VAL A 401 5.44 -6.63 19.31
N VAL A 402 6.72 -6.36 19.15
CA VAL A 402 7.24 -5.51 18.07
C VAL A 402 8.00 -6.35 17.05
N LEU A 403 7.53 -6.36 15.80
CA LEU A 403 8.21 -6.99 14.67
C LEU A 403 8.99 -5.95 13.86
N GLY A 404 10.32 -6.11 13.79
CA GLY A 404 11.23 -5.29 13.00
C GLY A 404 11.83 -6.05 11.81
N TYR A 405 11.74 -5.50 10.60
CA TYR A 405 12.32 -6.10 9.40
C TYR A 405 13.41 -5.19 8.79
N SER A 406 14.58 -5.76 8.50
CA SER A 406 15.68 -5.05 7.84
C SER A 406 16.09 -3.78 8.61
N GLN A 407 16.00 -2.57 8.03
CA GLN A 407 16.33 -1.33 8.73
C GLN A 407 15.59 -1.16 10.06
N SER A 408 14.32 -1.56 10.17
CA SER A 408 13.58 -1.45 11.44
C SER A 408 14.09 -2.40 12.53
N ALA A 409 14.80 -3.47 12.17
CA ALA A 409 15.52 -4.26 13.18
C ALA A 409 16.67 -3.46 13.80
N VAL A 410 17.33 -2.59 13.03
CA VAL A 410 18.33 -1.63 13.56
C VAL A 410 17.67 -0.61 14.49
N VAL A 411 16.47 -0.11 14.12
CA VAL A 411 15.66 0.77 14.97
C VAL A 411 15.34 0.08 16.30
N VAL A 412 14.84 -1.15 16.27
CA VAL A 412 14.60 -1.95 17.48
C VAL A 412 15.88 -2.12 18.29
N GLY A 413 17.02 -2.40 17.66
CA GLY A 413 18.30 -2.51 18.35
C GLY A 413 18.70 -1.23 19.08
N GLN A 414 18.44 -0.06 18.50
CA GLN A 414 18.65 1.23 19.19
C GLN A 414 17.62 1.48 20.29
N GLU A 415 16.36 1.10 20.08
CA GLU A 415 15.30 1.22 21.09
C GLU A 415 15.57 0.35 22.31
N LEU A 416 16.02 -0.89 22.12
CA LEU A 416 16.47 -1.76 23.22
C LEU A 416 17.58 -1.10 24.04
N ARG A 417 18.52 -0.40 23.41
CA ARG A 417 19.55 0.35 24.14
C ARG A 417 18.96 1.52 24.91
N TYR A 418 18.02 2.26 24.31
CA TYR A 418 17.34 3.36 24.99
C TYR A 418 16.57 2.86 26.22
N LEU A 419 15.74 1.83 26.08
CA LEU A 419 14.99 1.22 27.18
C LEU A 419 15.91 0.65 28.27
N ALA A 420 17.12 0.19 27.92
CA ALA A 420 18.12 -0.24 28.90
C ALA A 420 18.64 0.90 29.79
N THR A 421 18.55 2.15 29.34
CA THR A 421 18.94 3.33 30.13
C THR A 421 17.86 3.81 31.10
N LEU A 422 16.60 3.40 30.89
CA LEU A 422 15.47 3.84 31.70
C LEU A 422 15.40 3.09 33.04
N PRO A 423 14.98 3.76 34.12
CA PRO A 423 14.61 3.11 35.38
C PRO A 423 13.54 2.03 35.18
N ALA A 424 13.55 1.00 36.02
CA ALA A 424 12.64 -0.16 35.87
C ALA A 424 11.15 0.20 35.98
N ASP A 425 10.81 1.29 36.68
CA ASP A 425 9.44 1.83 36.82
C ASP A 425 9.02 2.75 35.66
N GLN A 426 9.93 3.09 34.75
CA GLN A 426 9.70 3.96 33.60
C GLN A 426 9.75 3.21 32.27
N ARG A 427 9.69 1.88 32.30
CA ARG A 427 9.72 1.04 31.11
C ARG A 427 8.86 -0.21 31.30
N PRO A 428 8.38 -0.84 30.21
CA PRO A 428 7.61 -2.09 30.28
C PRO A 428 8.33 -3.20 31.05
N ALA A 429 7.56 -4.04 31.75
CA ALA A 429 8.12 -5.24 32.34
C ALA A 429 8.55 -6.24 31.24
N LEU A 430 9.46 -7.16 31.56
CA LEU A 430 9.94 -8.18 30.60
C LEU A 430 8.84 -9.11 30.10
N THR A 431 7.73 -9.23 30.83
CA THR A 431 6.55 -10.01 30.44
C THR A 431 5.65 -9.28 29.46
N ASP A 432 5.73 -7.95 29.42
CA ASP A 432 4.76 -7.08 28.76
C ASP A 432 5.29 -6.54 27.43
N LEU A 433 6.56 -6.78 27.12
CA LEU A 433 7.19 -6.34 25.87
C LEU A 433 8.15 -7.42 25.34
N SER A 434 7.98 -7.78 24.07
CA SER A 434 8.88 -8.68 23.35
C SER A 434 9.07 -8.26 21.90
N PHE A 435 10.13 -8.77 21.27
CA PHE A 435 10.55 -8.36 19.93
C PHE A 435 10.74 -9.56 19.00
N VAL A 436 10.43 -9.37 17.73
CA VAL A 436 10.71 -10.31 16.64
C VAL A 436 11.44 -9.57 15.53
N LEU A 437 12.64 -9.98 15.20
CA LEU A 437 13.49 -9.35 14.19
C LEU A 437 13.66 -10.29 13.00
N ILE A 438 13.62 -9.72 11.80
CA ILE A 438 13.77 -10.46 10.55
C ILE A 438 14.86 -9.79 9.72
N GLY A 439 15.87 -10.55 9.33
CA GLY A 439 16.99 -10.06 8.52
C GLY A 439 17.72 -8.89 9.18
N ASP A 440 18.01 -8.97 10.47
CA ASP A 440 18.60 -7.88 11.25
C ASP A 440 20.01 -7.50 10.73
N PRO A 441 20.21 -6.29 10.15
CA PRO A 441 21.52 -5.83 9.70
C PRO A 441 22.53 -5.68 10.84
N SER A 442 22.05 -5.54 12.08
CA SER A 442 22.85 -5.42 13.30
C SER A 442 22.90 -6.73 14.11
N ASN A 443 22.52 -7.87 13.51
CA ASN A 443 22.64 -9.18 14.13
C ASN A 443 24.06 -9.41 14.69
N PRO A 444 24.27 -9.80 15.97
CA PRO A 444 25.62 -9.85 16.56
C PRO A 444 26.58 -10.76 15.82
N ASN A 445 26.09 -11.92 15.38
CA ASN A 445 26.82 -12.84 14.54
C ASN A 445 26.21 -12.87 13.13
N GLY A 446 26.83 -12.16 12.18
CA GLY A 446 26.41 -12.13 10.78
C GLY A 446 25.90 -10.79 10.27
N GLY A 447 25.45 -9.88 11.13
CA GLY A 447 24.90 -8.60 10.66
C GLY A 447 25.94 -7.73 9.95
N VAL A 448 25.67 -7.27 8.72
CA VAL A 448 26.62 -6.45 7.95
C VAL A 448 27.04 -5.18 8.69
N LEU A 449 26.15 -4.59 9.48
CA LEU A 449 26.42 -3.39 10.27
C LEU A 449 27.24 -3.70 11.53
N SER A 450 27.13 -4.91 12.09
CA SER A 450 27.90 -5.33 13.26
C SER A 450 29.28 -5.89 12.91
N ARG A 451 29.52 -6.31 11.65
CA ARG A 451 30.83 -6.81 11.18
C ARG A 451 31.94 -5.76 11.23
N PHE A 452 31.61 -4.47 11.06
CA PHE A 452 32.59 -3.37 11.02
C PHE A 452 32.30 -2.36 12.13
N PRO A 453 32.49 -2.73 13.41
CA PRO A 453 32.06 -1.91 14.53
C PRO A 453 32.78 -0.56 14.56
N GLY A 454 32.01 0.52 14.72
CA GLY A 454 32.55 1.88 14.85
C GLY A 454 32.92 2.56 13.53
N VAL A 455 32.69 1.91 12.39
CA VAL A 455 32.85 2.56 11.07
C VAL A 455 31.67 3.51 10.84
N HIS A 456 31.99 4.73 10.43
CA HIS A 456 31.02 5.74 9.99
C HIS A 456 31.51 6.35 8.68
N ILE A 457 30.61 6.50 7.71
CA ILE A 457 30.89 7.11 6.40
C ILE A 457 30.29 8.53 6.41
N PRO A 458 31.08 9.59 6.68
CA PRO A 458 30.53 10.91 6.97
C PRO A 458 29.71 11.52 5.84
N PHE A 459 30.12 11.32 4.59
CA PHE A 459 29.44 11.92 3.44
C PHE A 459 28.10 11.24 3.11
N LEU A 460 27.91 9.99 3.54
CA LEU A 460 26.64 9.26 3.40
C LEU A 460 25.76 9.39 4.65
N ASP A 461 26.33 9.89 5.76
CA ASP A 461 25.73 9.84 7.08
C ASP A 461 25.20 8.43 7.38
N PHE A 462 26.14 7.47 7.29
CA PHE A 462 25.90 6.04 7.40
C PHE A 462 26.81 5.45 8.48
N THR A 463 26.22 5.02 9.57
CA THR A 463 26.88 4.34 10.68
C THR A 463 26.72 2.82 10.59
N PHE A 464 27.83 2.11 10.79
CA PHE A 464 27.80 0.67 11.08
C PHE A 464 27.37 0.48 12.54
N PHE A 465 26.05 0.41 12.74
CA PHE A 465 25.43 0.37 14.05
C PHE A 465 25.92 -0.83 14.89
N PRO A 466 26.06 -0.65 16.22
CA PRO A 466 26.52 -1.75 17.07
C PRO A 466 25.55 -2.94 17.05
N ALA A 467 26.06 -4.11 17.42
CA ALA A 467 25.30 -5.36 17.49
C ALA A 467 24.06 -5.28 18.39
N THR A 468 22.89 -5.70 17.90
CA THR A 468 21.61 -5.68 18.61
C THR A 468 21.74 -6.32 20.00
N PRO A 469 21.32 -5.63 21.09
CA PRO A 469 21.45 -6.17 22.44
C PRO A 469 20.67 -7.48 22.64
N ALA A 470 21.30 -8.46 23.29
CA ALA A 470 20.70 -9.79 23.50
C ALA A 470 20.09 -10.02 24.89
N ASN A 471 20.22 -9.05 25.81
CA ASN A 471 19.94 -9.23 27.24
C ASN A 471 19.07 -8.10 27.83
N VAL A 472 18.28 -7.40 27.00
CA VAL A 472 17.41 -6.31 27.46
C VAL A 472 15.95 -6.76 27.56
N TYR A 473 15.37 -7.27 26.47
CA TYR A 473 14.01 -7.83 26.42
C TYR A 473 14.02 -9.15 25.63
N PRO A 474 13.04 -10.04 25.86
CA PRO A 474 12.86 -11.23 25.03
C PRO A 474 12.79 -10.88 23.55
N THR A 475 13.71 -11.42 22.75
CA THR A 475 13.84 -11.08 21.32
C THR A 475 14.07 -12.34 20.49
N THR A 476 13.26 -12.57 19.46
CA THR A 476 13.53 -13.65 18.48
C THR A 476 14.08 -13.05 17.20
N VAL A 477 15.19 -13.56 16.66
CA VAL A 477 15.82 -13.07 15.43
C VAL A 477 15.82 -14.19 14.38
N TYR A 478 15.17 -13.95 13.25
CA TYR A 478 15.18 -14.84 12.08
C TYR A 478 16.14 -14.31 11.02
N THR A 479 17.04 -15.18 10.57
CA THR A 479 18.05 -14.87 9.55
C THR A 479 18.07 -15.97 8.51
N LEU A 480 17.96 -15.62 7.22
CA LEU A 480 18.25 -16.53 6.12
C LEU A 480 19.76 -16.69 5.96
N GLU A 481 20.22 -17.93 5.84
CA GLU A 481 21.59 -18.26 5.49
C GLU A 481 21.98 -17.56 4.17
N TYR A 482 23.16 -16.97 4.12
CA TYR A 482 23.65 -16.17 2.98
C TYR A 482 22.87 -14.88 2.70
N SER A 483 21.97 -14.40 3.59
CA SER A 483 21.17 -13.19 3.34
C SER A 483 21.99 -11.94 3.02
N GLY A 484 23.28 -11.90 3.38
CA GLY A 484 24.19 -10.77 3.15
C GLY A 484 23.94 -9.55 4.01
N ILE A 485 22.68 -9.24 4.34
CA ILE A 485 22.34 -8.18 5.29
C ILE A 485 22.39 -8.69 6.73
N GLY A 486 21.67 -9.79 7.03
CA GLY A 486 21.65 -10.41 8.36
C GLY A 486 22.70 -11.50 8.56
N ASP A 487 23.36 -11.93 7.48
CA ASP A 487 24.36 -13.01 7.46
C ASP A 487 25.46 -12.76 6.41
N PHE A 488 26.34 -11.84 6.74
CA PHE A 488 27.52 -11.42 6.00
C PHE A 488 28.75 -12.24 6.41
N PRO A 489 29.65 -12.60 5.47
CA PRO A 489 30.85 -13.37 5.73
C PRO A 489 31.71 -12.77 6.85
N GLN A 490 32.33 -13.64 7.65
CA GLN A 490 33.27 -13.20 8.69
C GLN A 490 34.60 -12.75 8.09
N TYR A 491 34.99 -13.26 6.92
CA TYR A 491 36.29 -13.03 6.31
C TYR A 491 36.14 -12.39 4.92
N PRO A 492 36.00 -11.05 4.83
CA PRO A 492 35.75 -10.32 3.57
C PRO A 492 36.91 -10.31 2.57
N ILE A 493 37.97 -11.09 2.80
CA ILE A 493 38.99 -11.36 1.80
C ILE A 493 38.56 -12.48 0.85
N ASN A 494 37.58 -13.29 1.25
CA ASN A 494 37.02 -14.35 0.43
C ASN A 494 35.95 -13.76 -0.52
N ILE A 495 36.42 -13.29 -1.67
CA ILE A 495 35.59 -12.61 -2.69
C ILE A 495 34.39 -13.46 -3.12
N LEU A 496 34.51 -14.79 -3.17
CA LEU A 496 33.37 -15.66 -3.52
C LEU A 496 32.26 -15.56 -2.48
N SER A 497 32.63 -15.48 -1.21
CA SER A 497 31.69 -15.32 -0.11
C SER A 497 31.04 -13.95 -0.16
N ASP A 498 31.81 -12.90 -0.42
CA ASP A 498 31.31 -11.53 -0.51
C ASP A 498 30.34 -11.34 -1.69
N VAL A 499 30.68 -11.89 -2.87
CA VAL A 499 29.81 -11.84 -4.04
C VAL A 499 28.54 -12.64 -3.78
N ASN A 500 28.64 -13.80 -3.13
CA ASN A 500 27.47 -14.58 -2.74
C ASN A 500 26.59 -13.84 -1.72
N ALA A 501 27.20 -13.14 -0.76
CA ALA A 501 26.47 -12.30 0.21
C ALA A 501 25.79 -11.10 -0.46
N VAL A 502 26.44 -10.44 -1.42
CA VAL A 502 25.81 -9.38 -2.23
C VAL A 502 24.64 -9.93 -3.04
N ALA A 503 24.79 -11.10 -3.67
CA ALA A 503 23.69 -11.77 -4.36
C ALA A 503 22.55 -12.12 -3.37
N GLY A 504 22.86 -12.57 -2.16
CA GLY A 504 21.88 -12.81 -1.11
C GLY A 504 21.16 -11.54 -0.66
N ALA A 505 21.87 -10.42 -0.52
CA ALA A 505 21.27 -9.14 -0.19
C ALA A 505 20.29 -8.64 -1.27
N LEU A 506 20.58 -8.93 -2.54
CA LEU A 506 19.73 -8.55 -3.68
C LEU A 506 18.54 -9.50 -3.87
N PHE A 507 18.78 -10.81 -3.78
CA PHE A 507 17.79 -11.81 -4.20
C PHE A 507 17.07 -12.46 -3.02
N LEU A 508 17.72 -12.69 -1.88
CA LEU A 508 17.11 -13.40 -0.73
C LEU A 508 16.53 -12.45 0.31
N HIS A 509 17.20 -11.33 0.59
CA HIS A 509 16.85 -10.49 1.73
C HIS A 509 15.44 -9.91 1.64
N SER A 510 14.90 -9.71 0.43
CA SER A 510 13.52 -9.24 0.18
C SER A 510 12.45 -10.33 0.29
N GLN A 511 12.84 -11.61 0.41
CA GLN A 511 11.91 -12.75 0.32
C GLN A 511 11.23 -13.14 1.62
N TYR A 512 11.68 -12.66 2.79
CA TYR A 512 11.11 -13.07 4.09
C TYR A 512 9.57 -13.01 4.15
N PRO A 513 8.89 -11.96 3.68
CA PRO A 513 7.42 -11.91 3.73
C PRO A 513 6.72 -12.91 2.79
N GLY A 514 7.45 -13.47 1.82
CA GLY A 514 6.94 -14.44 0.84
C GLY A 514 7.31 -15.90 1.13
N LEU A 515 8.01 -16.19 2.22
CA LEU A 515 8.33 -17.58 2.61
C LEU A 515 7.07 -18.33 3.06
N THR A 516 7.09 -19.65 2.93
CA THR A 516 6.00 -20.49 3.45
C THR A 516 6.25 -20.86 4.92
N PRO A 517 5.18 -21.16 5.70
CA PRO A 517 5.33 -21.62 7.08
C PRO A 517 6.24 -22.85 7.21
N GLU A 518 6.16 -23.78 6.25
CA GLU A 518 6.98 -24.99 6.23
C GLU A 518 8.46 -24.66 6.03
N TYR A 519 8.76 -23.66 5.20
CA TYR A 519 10.12 -23.23 4.96
C TYR A 519 10.71 -22.54 6.20
N VAL A 520 9.96 -21.63 6.84
CA VAL A 520 10.38 -20.99 8.10
C VAL A 520 10.60 -22.02 9.20
N ALA A 521 9.78 -23.08 9.26
CA ALA A 521 9.92 -24.17 10.23
C ALA A 521 11.19 -25.02 10.07
N THR A 522 11.92 -24.89 8.95
CA THR A 522 13.25 -25.50 8.80
C THR A 522 14.35 -24.79 9.61
N GLY A 523 14.02 -23.64 10.21
CA GLY A 523 14.92 -22.83 11.00
C GLY A 523 15.59 -23.59 12.14
N VAL A 524 16.90 -23.42 12.25
CA VAL A 524 17.74 -24.03 13.28
C VAL A 524 18.03 -22.99 14.36
N VAL A 525 17.60 -23.28 15.59
CA VAL A 525 17.92 -22.46 16.76
C VAL A 525 19.42 -22.52 17.04
N GLN A 526 20.06 -21.36 17.04
CA GLN A 526 21.50 -21.23 17.27
C GLN A 526 21.83 -21.17 18.77
N PRO A 527 23.00 -21.68 19.19
CA PRO A 527 23.44 -21.57 20.58
C PRO A 527 23.66 -20.11 21.01
N VAL A 528 23.42 -19.81 22.28
CA VAL A 528 23.63 -18.48 22.89
C VAL A 528 24.37 -18.60 24.23
N THR A 529 24.90 -17.48 24.73
CA THR A 529 25.52 -17.45 26.06
C THR A 529 24.50 -17.53 27.19
N PRO A 530 24.88 -18.02 28.39
CA PRO A 530 23.99 -18.02 29.55
C PRO A 530 23.53 -16.61 29.92
N GLY A 531 22.21 -16.43 30.11
CA GLY A 531 21.62 -15.14 30.45
C GLY A 531 21.17 -14.29 29.26
N SER A 532 21.35 -14.78 28.02
CA SER A 532 20.69 -14.20 26.86
C SER A 532 19.17 -14.31 26.99
N LEU A 533 18.47 -13.21 26.66
CA LEU A 533 17.02 -13.16 26.50
C LEU A 533 16.63 -13.35 25.03
N SER A 534 17.60 -13.49 24.13
CA SER A 534 17.37 -13.58 22.70
C SER A 534 17.48 -15.00 22.16
N THR A 535 16.58 -15.35 21.25
CA THR A 535 16.60 -16.59 20.46
C THR A 535 16.98 -16.27 19.02
N TYR A 536 17.98 -16.94 18.47
CA TYR A 536 18.43 -16.75 17.10
C TYR A 536 18.07 -17.98 16.27
N ILE A 537 17.39 -17.78 15.15
CA ILE A 537 16.91 -18.83 14.27
C ILE A 537 17.54 -18.60 12.89
N MET A 538 18.42 -19.52 12.49
CA MET A 538 19.01 -19.53 11.15
C MET A 538 18.15 -20.41 10.24
N ILE A 539 17.55 -19.82 9.21
CA ILE A 539 16.76 -20.52 8.20
C ILE A 539 17.74 -20.95 7.09
N PRO A 540 18.00 -22.26 6.92
CA PRO A 540 18.94 -22.73 5.91
C PRO A 540 18.50 -22.36 4.51
N VAL A 541 19.47 -22.07 3.64
CA VAL A 541 19.22 -21.84 2.22
C VAL A 541 19.96 -22.92 1.42
N GLN A 542 19.19 -23.65 0.61
CA GLN A 542 19.72 -24.78 -0.13
C GLN A 542 20.73 -24.32 -1.18
N ASP A 543 20.30 -23.36 -2.00
CA ASP A 543 21.05 -22.88 -3.15
C ASP A 543 21.85 -21.62 -2.88
N LEU A 544 23.07 -21.58 -3.41
CA LEU A 544 23.90 -20.39 -3.31
C LEU A 544 23.30 -19.25 -4.13
N PRO A 545 23.06 -18.06 -3.54
CA PRO A 545 22.55 -16.89 -4.26
C PRO A 545 23.33 -16.51 -5.52
N ILE A 546 24.66 -16.70 -5.53
CA ILE A 546 25.50 -16.39 -6.70
C ILE A 546 25.15 -17.25 -7.93
N LEU A 547 24.54 -18.42 -7.73
CA LEU A 547 24.10 -19.32 -8.80
C LEU A 547 22.67 -19.02 -9.29
N GLY A 548 21.93 -18.13 -8.62
CA GLY A 548 20.58 -17.75 -8.99
C GLY A 548 20.42 -17.38 -10.48
N PRO A 549 21.25 -16.49 -11.04
CA PRO A 549 21.20 -16.16 -12.47
C PRO A 549 21.50 -17.34 -13.40
N LEU A 550 22.37 -18.27 -13.00
CA LEU A 550 22.70 -19.45 -13.79
C LEU A 550 21.51 -20.42 -13.85
N ARG A 551 20.84 -20.65 -12.72
CA ARG A 551 19.64 -21.50 -12.62
C ARG A 551 18.49 -21.00 -13.47
N GLN A 552 18.41 -19.70 -13.76
CA GLN A 552 17.39 -19.12 -14.65
C GLN A 552 17.58 -19.47 -16.13
N LEU A 553 18.71 -20.07 -16.54
CA LEU A 553 18.91 -20.51 -17.92
C LEU A 553 18.08 -21.78 -18.21
N PRO A 554 17.15 -21.76 -19.18
CA PRO A 554 16.32 -22.92 -19.48
C PRO A 554 17.15 -24.14 -19.88
N PHE A 555 16.69 -25.33 -19.47
CA PHE A 555 17.22 -26.66 -19.82
C PHE A 555 18.62 -27.03 -19.32
N VAL A 556 19.53 -26.06 -19.18
CA VAL A 556 20.94 -26.30 -18.77
C VAL A 556 21.32 -25.61 -17.47
N GLY A 557 20.55 -24.63 -17.00
CA GLY A 557 20.86 -23.84 -15.82
C GLY A 557 20.95 -24.67 -14.54
N GLU A 558 19.88 -25.40 -14.21
CA GLU A 558 19.81 -26.28 -13.03
C GLU A 558 20.93 -27.34 -13.03
N PRO A 559 21.12 -28.17 -14.08
CA PRO A 559 22.22 -29.12 -14.10
C PRO A 559 23.59 -28.45 -13.90
N LEU A 560 23.88 -27.36 -14.62
CA LEU A 560 25.18 -26.70 -14.51
C LEU A 560 25.41 -26.08 -13.14
N ALA A 561 24.37 -25.56 -12.50
CA ALA A 561 24.44 -25.04 -11.14
C ALA A 561 24.68 -26.17 -10.13
N ASP A 562 23.96 -27.28 -10.22
CA ASP A 562 24.11 -28.44 -9.34
C ASP A 562 25.46 -29.15 -9.51
N LEU A 563 26.04 -29.10 -10.72
CA LEU A 563 27.39 -29.59 -10.97
C LEU A 563 28.46 -28.85 -10.15
N ILE A 564 28.34 -27.52 -10.04
CA ILE A 564 29.37 -26.66 -9.43
C ILE A 564 29.05 -26.28 -7.98
N GLN A 565 27.78 -26.31 -7.58
CA GLN A 565 27.30 -25.83 -6.30
C GLN A 565 28.02 -26.48 -5.10
N PRO A 566 28.21 -27.81 -5.01
CA PRO A 566 28.82 -28.40 -3.82
C PRO A 566 30.25 -27.91 -3.55
N ASN A 567 31.06 -27.78 -4.60
CA ASN A 567 32.41 -27.20 -4.47
C ASN A 567 32.37 -25.70 -4.17
N LEU A 568 31.48 -24.98 -4.85
CA LEU A 568 31.33 -23.54 -4.62
C LEU A 568 30.85 -23.25 -3.19
N LYS A 569 30.01 -24.11 -2.62
CA LYS A 569 29.50 -24.01 -1.24
C LYS A 569 30.63 -24.17 -0.24
N VAL A 570 31.57 -25.10 -0.46
CA VAL A 570 32.79 -25.19 0.36
C VAL A 570 33.59 -23.90 0.31
N LEU A 571 33.80 -23.32 -0.89
CA LEU A 571 34.60 -22.10 -1.06
C LEU A 571 33.92 -20.86 -0.46
N VAL A 572 32.60 -20.75 -0.59
CA VAL A 572 31.77 -19.68 0.00
C VAL A 572 31.73 -19.83 1.52
N ASN A 573 31.43 -21.02 2.03
CA ASN A 573 31.31 -21.22 3.48
C ASN A 573 32.64 -20.98 4.18
N TRP A 574 33.77 -21.24 3.51
CA TRP A 574 35.09 -20.94 4.05
C TRP A 574 35.23 -19.47 4.49
N GLY A 575 34.62 -18.51 3.79
CA GLY A 575 34.59 -17.09 4.19
C GLY A 575 33.70 -16.78 5.39
N TYR A 576 32.86 -17.72 5.82
CA TYR A 576 32.10 -17.67 7.07
C TYR A 576 32.82 -18.35 8.24
N GLY A 577 33.93 -19.04 8.00
CA GLY A 577 34.66 -19.79 9.03
C GLY A 577 34.11 -21.19 9.30
N ASN A 578 33.35 -21.76 8.36
CA ASN A 578 32.82 -23.11 8.43
C ASN A 578 32.82 -23.74 7.03
N LEU A 579 32.88 -25.07 6.87
CA LEU A 579 32.85 -25.69 5.52
C LEU A 579 31.48 -26.27 5.14
N GLU A 580 30.58 -26.42 6.11
CA GLU A 580 29.28 -27.09 5.97
C GLU A 580 28.13 -26.07 5.94
N HIS A 581 28.28 -24.96 6.67
CA HIS A 581 27.27 -23.93 6.88
C HIS A 581 27.75 -22.55 6.48
N GLY A 582 26.84 -21.75 5.94
CA GLY A 582 27.05 -20.39 5.46
C GLY A 582 27.00 -19.32 6.53
N TYR A 583 27.30 -19.64 7.78
CA TYR A 583 27.28 -18.71 8.91
C TYR A 583 28.40 -19.01 9.91
N SER A 584 28.84 -18.00 10.64
CA SER A 584 29.96 -18.14 11.58
C SER A 584 29.57 -18.92 12.82
N GLN A 585 30.50 -19.75 13.31
CA GLN A 585 30.28 -20.62 14.45
C GLN A 585 30.50 -19.89 15.78
N GLY A 586 29.84 -20.38 16.83
CA GLY A 586 29.89 -19.80 18.17
C GLY A 586 28.52 -19.27 18.62
N PRO A 587 28.44 -18.68 19.82
CA PRO A 587 27.19 -18.14 20.34
C PRO A 587 26.68 -16.99 19.46
N ALA A 588 25.42 -17.08 19.02
CA ALA A 588 24.83 -16.12 18.07
C ALA A 588 24.60 -14.72 18.66
N ASP A 589 24.56 -14.60 19.99
CA ASP A 589 24.41 -13.37 20.74
C ASP A 589 25.74 -12.61 20.97
N VAL A 590 26.88 -13.20 20.58
CA VAL A 590 28.20 -12.58 20.74
C VAL A 590 28.59 -11.84 19.46
N PRO A 591 28.91 -10.53 19.55
CA PRO A 591 29.37 -9.75 18.40
C PRO A 591 30.60 -10.39 17.75
N THR A 592 30.48 -10.75 16.48
CA THR A 592 31.53 -11.41 15.70
C THR A 592 32.01 -10.46 14.61
N PRO A 593 33.03 -9.62 14.84
CA PRO A 593 33.52 -8.66 13.85
C PRO A 593 34.23 -9.36 12.67
N ALA A 594 34.45 -8.62 11.59
CA ALA A 594 35.22 -9.09 10.44
C ALA A 594 36.64 -9.49 10.84
N GLY A 595 37.06 -10.68 10.41
CA GLY A 595 38.41 -11.20 10.53
C GLY A 595 39.15 -11.16 9.19
N LEU A 596 40.46 -11.38 9.23
CA LEU A 596 41.29 -11.38 8.03
C LEU A 596 41.36 -12.75 7.35
N PHE A 597 41.55 -13.84 8.12
CA PHE A 597 41.70 -15.19 7.58
C PHE A 597 40.91 -16.23 8.39
N PRO A 598 40.22 -17.17 7.73
CA PRO A 598 39.56 -18.30 8.40
C PRO A 598 40.57 -19.24 9.05
N ASP A 599 40.29 -19.67 10.28
CA ASP A 599 41.08 -20.69 10.98
C ASP A 599 40.62 -22.11 10.60
N ILE A 600 40.75 -22.44 9.31
CA ILE A 600 40.42 -23.76 8.75
C ILE A 600 41.62 -24.29 7.97
N SER A 601 41.99 -25.54 8.24
CA SER A 601 43.09 -26.22 7.55
C SER A 601 42.82 -26.36 6.05
N LEU A 602 43.81 -26.02 5.22
CA LEU A 602 43.75 -26.24 3.77
C LEU A 602 43.53 -27.71 3.40
N PHE A 603 43.93 -28.66 4.26
CA PHE A 603 43.66 -30.08 4.04
C PHE A 603 42.16 -30.41 4.16
N ASP A 604 41.46 -29.79 5.10
CA ASP A 604 40.02 -29.99 5.29
C ASP A 604 39.25 -29.37 4.13
N VAL A 605 39.68 -28.20 3.64
CA VAL A 605 39.14 -27.58 2.42
C VAL A 605 39.35 -28.51 1.22
N ALA A 606 40.56 -29.03 1.01
CA ALA A 606 40.84 -29.95 -0.09
C ALA A 606 39.99 -31.23 -0.01
N ALA A 607 39.84 -31.81 1.18
CA ALA A 607 39.00 -32.98 1.39
C ALA A 607 37.51 -32.68 1.14
N ALA A 608 37.03 -31.50 1.53
CA ALA A 608 35.67 -31.05 1.27
C ALA A 608 35.41 -30.82 -0.23
N LEU A 609 36.36 -30.22 -0.96
CA LEU A 609 36.30 -30.07 -2.42
C LEU A 609 36.30 -31.42 -3.16
N GLN A 610 37.03 -32.41 -2.65
CA GLN A 610 36.98 -33.75 -3.23
C GLN A 610 35.57 -34.35 -3.08
N ARG A 611 34.95 -34.22 -1.91
CA ARG A 611 33.57 -34.69 -1.68
C ARG A 611 32.56 -33.91 -2.53
N GLY A 612 32.69 -32.59 -2.57
CA GLY A 612 31.83 -31.72 -3.38
C GLY A 612 31.90 -32.05 -4.86
N THR A 613 33.07 -32.39 -5.39
CA THR A 613 33.22 -32.82 -6.79
C THR A 613 32.43 -34.09 -7.09
N VAL A 614 32.48 -35.08 -6.21
CA VAL A 614 31.70 -36.32 -6.37
C VAL A 614 30.20 -36.04 -6.27
N GLN A 615 29.80 -35.20 -5.32
CA GLN A 615 28.41 -34.80 -5.16
C GLN A 615 27.89 -34.07 -6.40
N GLY A 616 28.58 -33.03 -6.88
CA GLY A 616 28.13 -32.24 -8.02
C GLY A 616 28.02 -33.06 -9.31
N ILE A 617 28.93 -34.02 -9.53
CA ILE A 617 28.78 -34.95 -10.66
C ILE A 617 27.52 -35.79 -10.54
N ASN A 618 27.18 -36.27 -9.32
CA ASN A 618 25.97 -37.05 -9.11
C ASN A 618 24.71 -36.21 -9.28
N ASP A 619 24.68 -35.00 -8.73
CA ASP A 619 23.53 -34.09 -8.80
C ASP A 619 23.27 -33.69 -10.28
N PHE A 620 24.32 -33.34 -11.02
CA PHE A 620 24.25 -33.09 -12.47
C PHE A 620 23.67 -34.26 -13.27
N LEU A 621 24.09 -35.50 -12.97
CA LEU A 621 23.58 -36.69 -13.65
C LEU A 621 22.10 -36.92 -13.33
N VAL A 622 21.71 -36.73 -12.07
CA VAL A 622 20.31 -36.86 -11.63
C VAL A 622 19.41 -35.86 -12.36
N ASP A 623 19.84 -34.61 -12.50
CA ASP A 623 19.08 -33.58 -13.24
C ASP A 623 18.90 -33.90 -14.72
N LEU A 624 19.84 -34.64 -15.32
CA LEU A 624 19.75 -35.14 -16.68
C LEU A 624 18.94 -36.46 -16.79
N GLY A 625 18.39 -36.96 -15.69
CA GLY A 625 17.67 -38.23 -15.64
C GLY A 625 18.56 -39.47 -15.71
N LEU A 626 19.85 -39.33 -15.41
CA LEU A 626 20.84 -40.41 -15.39
C LEU A 626 21.09 -40.90 -13.95
N PRO A 627 21.42 -42.19 -13.75
CA PRO A 627 21.66 -42.71 -12.40
C PRO A 627 23.02 -42.23 -11.85
N PRO A 628 23.16 -42.05 -10.52
CA PRO A 628 24.38 -41.54 -9.89
C PRO A 628 25.57 -42.49 -10.09
N THR A 629 26.79 -41.97 -10.08
CA THR A 629 28.04 -42.70 -10.39
C THR A 629 28.27 -43.97 -9.56
N SER A 630 27.73 -44.04 -8.33
CA SER A 630 27.76 -45.22 -7.47
C SER A 630 27.06 -46.45 -8.06
N SER A 631 26.14 -46.26 -9.01
CA SER A 631 25.44 -47.34 -9.72
C SER A 631 26.22 -47.93 -10.89
N TRP A 632 27.35 -47.31 -11.27
CA TRP A 632 28.15 -47.66 -12.46
C TRP A 632 29.36 -48.52 -12.11
N LEU A 633 29.68 -48.66 -10.82
CA LEU A 633 30.74 -49.54 -10.35
C LEU A 633 30.22 -50.99 -10.28
N PRO A 634 30.96 -51.98 -10.81
CA PRO A 634 30.59 -53.37 -10.66
C PRO A 634 30.53 -53.73 -9.17
N ARG A 635 29.39 -54.26 -8.72
CA ARG A 635 29.27 -54.91 -7.41
C ARG A 635 30.16 -56.15 -7.45
N PHE A 636 31.36 -56.08 -6.89
CA PHE A 636 32.15 -57.27 -6.66
C PHE A 636 31.50 -58.08 -5.51
N PRO A 637 31.35 -59.40 -5.67
CA PRO A 637 30.69 -60.28 -4.70
C PRO A 637 31.44 -60.39 -3.37
#